data_AF-A0A9E4Z4L5-F1
#
_entry.id   AF-A0A9E4Z4L5-F1
#
_cell.length_a   1.000
_cell.length_b   1.000
_cell.length_c   1.000
_cell.angle_alpha   90.00
_cell.angle_beta   90.00
_cell.angle_gamma   90.00
#
_symmetry.space_group_name_H-M   'P 1'
#
loop_
_entity.id
_entity.type
_entity.pdbx_description
1 polymer ?
#
loop_
_entity_poly.entity_id
_entity_poly.type
_entity_poly.pdbx_seq_one_letter_code
_entity_poly.pdbx_strand_id
1 'polypeptide(L)'
;IELLDTIQEFGPRSYGSEDMASLYNISAAMPSLHFSWTVILGVLFWRSFRGRRRFFGLLYPVLTFFAIVLTGNHFILDAVAGGALAGLSFGVVWLLRAKGWPARP
;
A
#
# COMPACT_ATOMS: atom_id res chain seq x y z
N ILE A 1 17.67 5.34 -20.51
CA ILE A 1 16.70 4.26 -20.19
C ILE A 1 15.39 4.98 -19.90
N GLU A 2 14.39 4.83 -20.76
CA GLU A 2 13.07 5.41 -20.52
C GLU A 2 12.31 4.46 -19.59
N LEU A 3 11.78 4.98 -18.49
CA LEU A 3 10.97 4.21 -17.55
C LEU A 3 9.51 4.33 -17.98
N LEU A 4 8.99 3.27 -18.59
CA LEU A 4 7.62 3.20 -19.08
C LEU A 4 6.69 2.68 -17.98
N ASP A 5 5.63 3.42 -17.67
CA ASP A 5 4.52 2.91 -16.87
C ASP A 5 3.56 2.13 -17.77
N THR A 6 3.63 0.80 -17.66
CA THR A 6 2.81 -0.11 -18.48
C THR A 6 1.32 -0.04 -18.15
N ILE A 7 0.92 0.48 -16.98
CA ILE A 7 -0.49 0.69 -16.66
C ILE A 7 -1.03 1.92 -17.40
N GLN A 8 -0.23 2.96 -17.57
CA GLN A 8 -0.64 4.11 -18.39
C GLN A 8 -0.72 3.74 -19.88
N GLU A 9 0.20 2.90 -20.36
CA GLU A 9 0.23 2.51 -21.77
C GLU A 9 -0.83 1.45 -22.13
N PHE A 10 -0.99 0.42 -21.30
CA PHE A 10 -1.80 -0.77 -21.61
C PHE A 10 -2.99 -0.98 -20.67
N GLY A 11 -3.13 -0.16 -19.63
CA GLY A 11 -4.21 -0.27 -18.66
C GLY A 11 -5.56 0.23 -19.18
N PRO A 12 -6.59 0.24 -18.33
CA PRO A 12 -7.90 0.77 -18.69
C PRO A 12 -7.78 2.22 -19.17
N ARG A 13 -8.47 2.59 -20.26
CA ARG A 13 -8.38 3.94 -20.88
C ARG A 13 -8.65 5.12 -19.94
N SER A 14 -9.34 4.87 -18.83
CA SER A 14 -9.59 5.88 -17.79
C SER A 14 -8.37 6.18 -16.93
N TYR A 15 -7.37 5.29 -16.87
CA TYR A 15 -6.16 5.45 -16.07
C TYR A 15 -5.28 6.56 -16.68
N GLY A 16 -5.12 7.68 -15.96
CA GLY A 16 -4.40 8.87 -16.47
C GLY A 16 -5.25 9.86 -17.30
N SER A 17 -6.57 9.65 -17.39
CA SER A 17 -7.48 10.62 -18.01
C SER A 17 -7.57 11.94 -17.21
N GLU A 18 -7.94 13.04 -17.88
CA GLU A 18 -8.16 14.34 -17.23
C GLU A 18 -9.19 14.26 -16.09
N ASP A 19 -10.23 13.44 -16.25
CA ASP A 19 -11.24 13.18 -15.23
C ASP A 19 -10.61 12.56 -13.96
N MET A 20 -9.69 11.60 -14.12
CA MET A 20 -8.98 10.97 -13.00
C MET A 20 -7.91 11.88 -12.39
N ALA A 21 -7.26 12.72 -13.21
CA ALA A 21 -6.29 13.72 -12.75
C ALA A 21 -6.94 14.79 -11.86
N SER A 22 -8.25 15.02 -11.99
CA SER A 22 -9.00 15.89 -11.08
C SER A 22 -9.23 15.29 -9.69
N LEU A 23 -9.17 13.96 -9.55
CA LEU A 23 -9.46 13.22 -8.32
C LEU A 23 -8.20 12.90 -7.50
N TYR A 24 -7.04 12.73 -8.15
CA TYR A 24 -5.78 12.46 -7.48
C TYR A 24 -4.57 13.02 -8.25
N ASN A 25 -3.47 13.24 -7.54
CA ASN A 25 -2.22 13.66 -8.17
C ASN A 25 -1.59 12.47 -8.91
N ILE A 26 -1.73 12.45 -10.23
CA ILE A 26 -1.19 11.41 -11.12
C ILE A 26 0.34 11.28 -11.06
N SER A 27 1.03 12.31 -10.56
CA SER A 27 2.48 12.34 -10.39
C SER A 27 2.94 11.98 -8.98
N ALA A 28 2.02 11.79 -8.01
CA ALA A 28 2.37 11.48 -6.63
C ALA A 28 2.66 9.98 -6.47
N ALA A 29 3.92 9.60 -6.70
CA ALA A 29 4.38 8.23 -6.53
C ALA A 29 4.76 7.89 -5.06
N MET A 30 5.17 8.86 -4.24
CA MET A 30 5.63 8.60 -2.87
C MET A 30 4.76 9.26 -1.78
N PRO A 31 4.41 8.53 -0.70
CA PRO A 31 4.60 7.09 -0.48
C PRO A 31 3.58 6.23 -1.25
N SER A 32 3.90 4.97 -1.60
CA SER A 32 2.95 4.09 -2.28
C SER A 32 1.80 3.68 -1.35
N LEU A 33 0.62 4.28 -1.56
CA LEU A 33 -0.60 3.96 -0.80
C LEU A 33 -1.15 2.58 -1.13
N HIS A 34 -0.99 2.12 -2.38
CA HIS A 34 -1.30 0.74 -2.78
C HIS A 34 -0.56 -0.26 -1.87
N PHE A 35 0.75 -0.08 -1.73
CA PHE A 35 1.54 -0.95 -0.88
C PHE A 35 1.20 -0.78 0.61
N SER A 36 1.09 0.46 1.10
CA SER A 36 0.73 0.74 2.50
C SER A 36 -0.59 0.06 2.93
N TRP A 37 -1.64 0.17 2.11
CA TRP A 37 -2.94 -0.42 2.38
C TRP A 37 -2.89 -1.94 2.49
N THR A 38 -2.18 -2.60 1.56
CA THR A 38 -2.06 -4.06 1.56
C THR A 38 -1.22 -4.58 2.73
N VAL A 39 -0.22 -3.82 3.18
CA VAL A 39 0.54 -4.12 4.41
C VAL A 39 -0.37 -4.07 5.63
N ILE A 40 -1.22 -3.04 5.77
CA ILE A 40 -2.18 -2.94 6.87
C ILE A 40 -3.11 -4.16 6.88
N LEU A 41 -3.70 -4.49 5.72
CA LEU A 41 -4.57 -5.67 5.60
C LEU A 41 -3.84 -6.97 5.91
N GLY A 42 -2.59 -7.12 5.45
CA GLY A 42 -1.76 -8.29 5.74
C GLY A 42 -1.46 -8.45 7.24
N VAL A 43 -1.18 -7.35 7.95
CA VAL A 43 -0.98 -7.35 9.40
C VAL A 43 -2.26 -7.70 10.14
N LEU A 44 -3.41 -7.12 9.74
CA LEU A 44 -4.70 -7.45 10.33
C LEU A 44 -5.04 -8.93 10.13
N PHE A 45 -4.86 -9.45 8.91
CA PHE A 45 -5.04 -10.86 8.60
C PHE A 45 -4.14 -11.75 9.47
N TRP A 46 -2.84 -11.42 9.56
CA TRP A 46 -1.90 -12.17 10.38
C TRP A 46 -2.33 -12.25 11.84
N ARG A 47 -2.95 -11.19 12.38
CA ARG A 47 -3.46 -11.13 13.76
C ARG A 47 -4.77 -11.91 13.95
N SER A 48 -5.60 -12.01 12.91
CA SER A 48 -6.89 -12.70 12.97
C SER A 48 -6.80 -14.23 12.88
N PHE A 49 -5.74 -14.77 12.27
CA PHE A 49 -5.60 -16.22 12.04
C PHE A 49 -4.46 -16.86 12.84
N ARG A 50 -4.60 -18.15 13.17
CA ARG A 50 -3.60 -18.96 13.90
C ARG A 50 -2.94 -20.01 13.01
N GLY A 51 -1.77 -20.49 13.45
CA GLY A 51 -1.02 -21.55 12.77
C GLY A 51 -0.45 -21.09 11.43
N ARG A 52 -0.37 -21.99 10.45
CA ARG A 52 0.21 -21.72 9.11
C ARG A 52 -0.62 -20.75 8.27
N ARG A 53 -1.92 -20.63 8.54
CA ARG A 53 -2.83 -19.76 7.77
C ARG A 53 -2.46 -18.28 7.84
N ARG A 54 -1.88 -17.82 8.95
CA ARG A 54 -1.48 -16.40 9.12
C ARG A 54 -0.54 -15.91 8.03
N PHE A 55 0.30 -16.81 7.49
CA PHE A 55 1.27 -16.48 6.44
C PHE A 55 0.61 -16.12 5.11
N PHE A 56 -0.63 -16.56 4.85
CA PHE A 56 -1.37 -16.12 3.66
C PHE A 56 -1.66 -14.62 3.65
N GLY A 57 -1.66 -13.96 4.81
CA GLY A 57 -1.78 -12.50 4.91
C GLY A 57 -0.62 -11.76 4.24
N LEU A 58 0.55 -12.40 4.08
CA LEU A 58 1.70 -11.81 3.40
C LEU A 58 1.57 -11.86 1.88
N LEU A 59 0.71 -12.72 1.35
CA LEU A 59 0.58 -12.91 -0.10
C LEU A 59 0.15 -11.61 -0.78
N TYR A 60 -0.81 -10.88 -0.19
CA TYR A 60 -1.35 -9.67 -0.78
C TYR A 60 -0.33 -8.52 -0.91
N PRO A 61 0.41 -8.12 0.15
CA PRO A 61 1.44 -7.10 0.01
C PRO A 61 2.60 -7.55 -0.88
N VAL A 62 2.97 -8.83 -0.88
CA VAL A 62 4.02 -9.36 -1.78
C VAL A 62 3.60 -9.24 -3.24
N LEU A 63 2.39 -9.68 -3.58
CA LEU A 63 1.86 -9.57 -4.95
C LEU A 63 1.72 -8.10 -5.37
N THR A 64 1.30 -7.23 -4.45
CA THR A 64 1.17 -5.79 -4.73
C THR A 64 2.53 -5.15 -5.00
N PHE A 65 3.55 -5.49 -4.22
CA PHE A 65 4.92 -5.02 -4.45
C PHE A 65 5.40 -5.37 -5.86
N PHE A 66 5.23 -6.64 -6.27
CA PHE A 66 5.61 -7.04 -7.62
C PHE A 66 4.75 -6.35 -8.68
N ALA A 67 3.45 -6.22 -8.47
CA ALA A 67 2.58 -5.52 -9.42
C ALA A 67 3.08 -4.10 -9.68
N ILE A 68 3.26 -3.28 -8.64
CA ILE A 68 3.62 -1.86 -8.82
C ILE A 68 5.04 -1.64 -9.37
N VAL A 69 5.99 -2.52 -9.05
CA VAL A 69 7.38 -2.42 -9.52
C VAL A 69 7.52 -2.96 -10.94
N LEU A 70 6.94 -4.14 -11.22
CA LEU A 70 7.03 -4.74 -12.56
C LEU A 70 6.25 -3.95 -13.60
N THR A 71 5.17 -3.28 -13.21
CA THR A 71 4.44 -2.42 -14.14
C THR A 71 5.10 -1.06 -14.36
N GLY A 72 6.17 -0.73 -13.63
CA GLY A 72 6.84 0.57 -13.72
C GLY A 72 6.07 1.72 -13.06
N ASN A 73 5.05 1.41 -12.26
CA ASN A 73 4.16 2.41 -11.65
C ASN A 73 4.77 3.04 -10.39
N HIS A 74 5.64 2.31 -9.67
CA HIS A 74 6.34 2.80 -8.49
C HIS A 74 7.79 2.32 -8.43
N PHE A 75 8.66 3.14 -7.86
CA PHE A 75 9.99 2.70 -7.46
C PHE A 75 9.92 1.89 -6.16
N ILE A 76 10.92 1.05 -5.93
CA ILE A 76 11.07 0.28 -4.68
C ILE A 76 11.08 1.21 -3.46
N LEU A 77 11.67 2.41 -3.59
CA LEU A 77 11.70 3.41 -2.52
C LEU A 77 10.29 3.85 -2.10
N ASP A 78 9.36 3.95 -3.04
CA ASP A 78 7.96 4.30 -2.80
C ASP A 78 7.27 3.24 -1.95
N ALA A 79 7.56 1.96 -2.23
CA ALA A 79 7.07 0.83 -1.44
C ALA A 79 7.69 0.83 -0.03
N VAL A 80 8.98 1.12 0.10
CA VAL A 80 9.64 1.24 1.41
C VAL A 80 8.99 2.36 2.23
N ALA A 81 8.77 3.54 1.63
CA ALA A 81 8.09 4.64 2.28
C ALA A 81 6.63 4.30 2.64
N GLY A 82 5.92 3.57 1.77
CA GLY A 82 4.57 3.06 2.05
C GLY A 82 4.53 2.08 3.23
N GLY A 83 5.48 1.14 3.30
CA GLY A 83 5.62 0.22 4.42
C GLY A 83 5.97 0.93 5.72
N ALA A 84 6.87 1.93 5.67
CA ALA A 84 7.20 2.77 6.81
C ALA A 84 5.99 3.57 7.30
N LEU A 85 5.20 4.14 6.38
CA LEU A 85 3.94 4.83 6.70
C LEU A 85 2.97 3.90 7.43
N ALA A 86 2.73 2.70 6.91
CA ALA A 86 1.87 1.71 7.58
C ALA A 86 2.38 1.36 8.99
N GLY A 87 3.69 1.15 9.14
CA GLY A 87 4.34 0.88 10.44
C GLY A 87 4.16 2.02 11.43
N LEU A 88 4.36 3.27 11.00
CA LEU A 88 4.14 4.46 11.81
C LEU A 88 2.67 4.59 12.24
N SER A 89 1.71 4.33 11.35
CA SER A 89 0.29 4.32 11.69
C SER A 89 -0.03 3.34 12.82
N PHE A 90 0.48 2.11 12.74
CA PHE A 90 0.34 1.14 13.84
C PHE A 90 1.03 1.60 15.12
N GLY A 91 2.21 2.20 15.02
CA GLY A 91 2.95 2.77 16.15
C GLY A 91 2.17 3.86 16.87
N VAL A 92 1.56 4.79 16.14
CA VAL A 92 0.68 5.84 16.70
C VAL A 92 -0.51 5.22 17.42
N VAL A 93 -1.21 4.26 16.79
CA VAL A 93 -2.36 3.59 17.42
C VAL A 93 -1.94 2.86 18.70
N TRP A 94 -0.79 2.18 18.68
CA TRP A 94 -0.25 1.50 19.85
C TRP A 94 0.06 2.48 20.99
N LEU A 95 0.72 3.60 20.70
CA LEU A 95 1.03 4.64 21.68
C LEU A 95 -0.24 5.27 22.28
N LEU A 96 -1.25 5.55 21.45
CA LEU A 96 -2.52 6.11 21.93
C LEU A 96 -3.23 5.13 22.87
N ARG A 97 -3.27 3.83 22.53
CA ARG A 97 -3.82 2.79 23.40
C ARG A 97 -3.04 2.66 24.71
N ALA A 98 -1.72 2.74 24.66
CA ALA A 98 -0.88 2.70 25.86
C ALA A 98 -1.11 3.90 26.80
N LYS A 99 -1.51 5.06 26.25
CA LYS A 99 -1.88 6.26 27.01
C LYS A 99 -3.34 6.26 27.50
N GLY A 100 -4.07 5.15 27.37
CA GLY A 100 -5.44 5.03 27.84
C GLY A 100 -6.49 5.68 26.94
N TRP A 101 -6.16 5.96 25.66
CA TRP A 101 -7.16 6.45 24.71
C TRP A 101 -8.27 5.40 24.53
N PRO A 102 -9.55 5.75 24.77
CA PRO A 102 -10.64 4.78 24.70
C PRO A 102 -10.80 4.29 23.26
N ALA A 103 -10.72 2.97 23.07
CA ALA A 103 -11.21 2.36 21.84
C ALA A 103 -12.73 2.53 21.86
N ARG A 104 -13.28 3.34 20.94
CA ARG A 104 -14.73 3.47 20.80
C ARG A 104 -15.31 2.09 20.42
N PRO A 105 -16.45 1.69 21.01
CA PRO A 105 -17.09 0.41 20.75
C PRO A 105 -17.54 0.25 19.30
#